data_AF-A0A539E6S4-F1
#
_entry.id   AF-A0A539E6S4-F1
#
_cell.length_a   1.000
_cell.length_b   1.000
_cell.length_c   1.000
_cell.angle_alpha   90.00
_cell.angle_beta   90.00
_cell.angle_gamma   90.00
#
_symmetry.space_group_name_H-M   'P 1'
#
loop_
_entity.id
_entity.type
_entity.pdbx_description
1 polymer ?
#
loop_
_entity_poly.entity_id
_entity_poly.type
_entity_poly.pdbx_seq_one_letter_code
_entity_poly.pdbx_strand_id
1 'polypeptide(L)'
;MLTISKCRDLDYYEREVIEGREEYLSEGGRAAGRWVGSLAAADGLSGVADREQLTRAFSGVHPDGFKMTAHDLDVVGFDLTLSPSKSVSLIWALGSDNDAR
;
A
#
# COMPACT_ATOMS: atom_id res chain seq x y z
N MET A 1 6.06 14.41 5.14
CA MET A 1 6.46 14.60 3.73
C MET A 1 5.70 13.59 2.89
N LEU A 2 5.18 13.99 1.74
CA LEU A 2 4.55 13.10 0.77
C LEU A 2 5.51 12.92 -0.41
N THR A 3 5.77 11.68 -0.79
CA THR A 3 6.46 11.34 -2.04
C THR A 3 5.55 10.56 -2.95
N ILE A 4 5.69 10.78 -4.26
CA ILE A 4 4.88 10.13 -5.29
C ILE A 4 5.82 9.44 -6.26
N SER A 5 5.65 8.13 -6.42
CA SER A 5 6.45 7.29 -7.30
C SER A 5 5.55 6.55 -8.29
N LYS A 6 6.07 6.28 -9.49
CA LYS A 6 5.35 5.49 -10.50
C LYS A 6 5.43 4.01 -10.13
N CYS A 7 4.30 3.31 -10.21
CA CYS A 7 4.25 1.86 -10.06
C CYS A 7 4.04 1.22 -11.44
N ARG A 8 4.91 0.29 -11.81
CA ARG A 8 4.89 -0.36 -13.13
C ARG A 8 4.44 -1.81 -13.06
N ASP A 9 4.84 -2.51 -12.01
CA ASP A 9 4.53 -3.91 -11.81
C ASP A 9 4.45 -4.22 -10.30
N LEU A 10 3.80 -5.34 -9.98
CA LEU A 10 3.58 -5.77 -8.61
C LEU A 10 4.89 -6.19 -7.94
N ASP A 11 5.82 -6.83 -8.66
CA ASP A 11 7.08 -7.32 -8.11
C ASP A 11 7.98 -6.16 -7.62
N TYR A 12 7.93 -5.01 -8.30
CA TYR A 12 8.55 -3.77 -7.85
C TYR A 12 7.90 -3.25 -6.56
N TYR A 13 6.56 -3.24 -6.50
CA TYR A 13 5.83 -2.80 -5.31
C TYR A 13 6.12 -3.69 -4.10
N GLU A 14 6.09 -5.01 -4.28
CA GLU A 14 6.38 -5.96 -3.22
C GLU A 14 7.81 -5.81 -2.71
N ARG A 15 8.79 -5.67 -3.61
CA ARG A 15 10.19 -5.51 -3.21
C ARG A 15 10.46 -4.18 -2.50
N GLU A 16 9.92 -3.07 -2.99
CA GLU A 16 10.25 -1.73 -2.47
C GLU A 16 9.40 -1.31 -1.26
N VAL A 17 8.16 -1.78 -1.17
CA VAL A 17 7.17 -1.33 -0.17
C VAL A 17 6.87 -2.42 0.86
N ILE A 18 6.83 -3.69 0.46
CA ILE A 18 6.60 -4.81 1.38
C ILE A 18 7.94 -5.28 1.96
N GLU A 19 8.96 -5.43 1.14
CA GLU A 19 10.28 -5.95 1.55
C GLU A 19 11.29 -4.85 1.91
N GLY A 20 11.25 -3.68 1.27
CA GLY A 20 11.95 -2.45 1.68
C GLY A 20 11.06 -1.57 2.57
N ARG A 21 11.51 -0.90 3.63
CA ARG A 21 12.79 -0.18 3.77
C ARG A 21 13.34 -0.09 5.20
N GLU A 22 12.74 -0.81 6.15
CA GLU A 22 13.22 -1.07 7.53
C GLU A 22 12.08 -1.89 8.17
N GLU A 23 12.36 -2.92 8.97
CA GLU A 23 11.39 -3.43 9.96
C GLU A 23 10.68 -2.21 10.56
N TYR A 24 9.35 -2.11 10.46
CA TYR A 24 8.52 -0.94 10.75
C TYR A 24 8.65 -0.53 12.25
N LEU A 25 9.84 -0.03 12.60
CA LEU A 25 10.59 0.16 13.85
C LEU A 25 10.03 -0.34 15.21
N SER A 26 9.50 -1.57 15.31
CA SER A 26 9.76 -2.59 16.38
C SER A 26 8.66 -3.70 16.44
N GLU A 27 8.83 -4.68 17.34
CA GLU A 27 8.54 -6.15 17.31
C GLU A 27 7.21 -6.73 16.74
N GLY A 28 6.26 -5.92 16.28
CA GLY A 28 4.92 -6.39 15.88
C GLY A 28 4.75 -6.89 14.45
N GLY A 29 5.71 -6.66 13.55
CA GLY A 29 5.59 -7.05 12.14
C GLY A 29 4.51 -6.30 11.36
N ARG A 30 4.55 -6.42 10.02
CA ARG A 30 3.72 -5.66 9.07
C ARG A 30 2.23 -5.73 9.41
N ALA A 31 1.58 -4.57 9.59
CA ALA A 31 0.14 -4.53 9.39
C ALA A 31 -0.14 -4.75 7.90
N ALA A 32 -0.98 -5.74 7.57
CA ALA A 32 -1.33 -6.02 6.19
C ALA A 32 -1.96 -4.78 5.52
N GLY A 33 -1.60 -4.52 4.26
CA GLY A 33 -2.23 -3.48 3.46
C GLY A 33 -3.74 -3.69 3.41
N ARG A 34 -4.50 -2.60 3.31
CA ARG A 34 -5.96 -2.64 3.22
C ARG A 34 -6.49 -1.82 2.06
N TRP A 35 -7.61 -2.25 1.50
CA TRP A 35 -8.34 -1.48 0.51
C TRP A 35 -8.94 -0.21 1.12
N VAL A 36 -8.82 0.89 0.38
CA VAL A 36 -9.37 2.20 0.74
C VAL A 36 -9.90 2.88 -0.52
N GLY A 37 -10.85 3.80 -0.35
CA GLY A 37 -11.44 4.58 -1.44
C GLY A 37 -12.86 4.14 -1.79
N SER A 38 -13.65 5.07 -2.31
CA SER A 38 -15.06 4.84 -2.65
C SER A 38 -15.25 3.84 -3.78
N LEU A 39 -14.34 3.81 -4.77
CA LEU A 39 -14.40 2.86 -5.87
C LEU A 39 -14.11 1.43 -5.40
N ALA A 40 -13.04 1.25 -4.61
CA ALA A 40 -12.75 -0.04 -3.98
C ALA A 40 -13.96 -0.57 -3.18
N ALA A 41 -14.60 0.31 -2.38
CA ALA A 41 -15.80 -0.06 -1.64
C ALA A 41 -17.00 -0.40 -2.55
N ALA A 42 -17.20 0.33 -3.64
CA ALA A 42 -18.26 0.05 -4.61
C ALA A 42 -18.04 -1.29 -5.34
N ASP A 43 -16.78 -1.65 -5.58
CA ASP A 43 -16.39 -2.88 -6.27
C ASP A 43 -16.16 -4.06 -5.32
N GLY A 44 -16.53 -3.92 -4.04
CA GLY A 44 -16.44 -4.98 -3.02
C GLY A 44 -15.03 -5.25 -2.49
N LEU A 45 -14.04 -4.44 -2.88
CA LEU A 45 -12.67 -4.50 -2.36
C LEU A 45 -12.60 -3.77 -1.01
N SER A 46 -12.65 -4.53 0.07
CA SER A 46 -12.63 -4.01 1.44
C SER A 46 -11.79 -4.88 2.37
N GLY A 47 -11.32 -4.31 3.47
CA GLY A 47 -10.47 -5.03 4.43
C GLY A 47 -9.06 -5.26 3.88
N VAL A 48 -8.46 -6.39 4.25
CA VAL A 48 -7.08 -6.73 3.87
C VAL A 48 -6.97 -6.90 2.35
N ALA A 49 -5.98 -6.26 1.74
CA ALA A 49 -5.65 -6.41 0.33
C ALA A 49 -4.75 -7.63 0.16
N ASP A 50 -5.34 -8.75 -0.28
CA ASP A 50 -4.58 -9.97 -0.54
C ASP A 50 -3.80 -9.89 -1.88
N ARG A 51 -2.84 -10.81 -2.05
CA ARG A 51 -1.96 -10.85 -3.22
C ARG A 51 -2.70 -11.11 -4.53
N GLU A 52 -3.78 -11.89 -4.50
CA GLU A 52 -4.52 -12.26 -5.72
C GLU A 52 -5.30 -11.06 -6.24
N GLN A 53 -5.97 -10.33 -5.34
CA GLN A 53 -6.67 -9.08 -5.65
C GLN A 53 -5.70 -8.01 -6.13
N LEU A 54 -4.54 -7.87 -5.49
CA LEU A 54 -3.49 -6.94 -5.93
C LEU A 54 -2.97 -7.31 -7.32
N THR A 55 -2.69 -8.58 -7.59
CA THR A 55 -2.25 -9.05 -8.91
C THR A 55 -3.25 -8.67 -10.00
N ARG A 56 -4.56 -8.86 -9.77
CA ARG A 56 -5.61 -8.47 -10.72
C ARG A 56 -5.64 -6.96 -10.96
N ALA A 57 -5.59 -6.17 -9.89
CA ALA A 57 -5.61 -4.72 -9.98
C ALA A 57 -4.39 -4.18 -10.76
N PHE A 58 -3.19 -4.68 -10.47
CA PHE A 58 -1.96 -4.33 -11.20
C PHE A 58 -1.99 -4.78 -12.67
N SER A 59 -2.73 -5.86 -12.97
CA SER A 59 -2.96 -6.32 -14.34
C SER A 59 -4.07 -5.56 -15.07
N GLY A 60 -4.69 -4.55 -14.42
CA GLY A 60 -5.76 -3.75 -14.98
C GLY A 60 -7.07 -4.53 -15.18
N VAL A 61 -7.33 -5.55 -14.36
CA VAL A 61 -8.55 -6.36 -14.41
C VAL A 61 -9.49 -5.98 -13.28
N HIS A 62 -10.69 -5.53 -13.63
CA HIS A 62 -11.75 -5.21 -12.67
C HIS A 62 -12.23 -6.48 -11.94
N PRO A 63 -12.76 -6.38 -10.71
CA PRO A 63 -13.37 -7.54 -10.02
C PRO A 63 -14.43 -8.30 -10.84
N ASP A 64 -15.18 -7.59 -11.69
CA ASP A 64 -16.15 -8.18 -12.64
C ASP A 64 -15.51 -8.79 -13.90
N GLY A 65 -14.18 -8.80 -14.02
CA GLY A 65 -13.42 -9.48 -15.07
C GLY A 65 -13.16 -8.67 -16.34
N PHE A 66 -13.67 -7.43 -16.46
CA PHE A 66 -13.37 -6.57 -17.61
C PHE A 66 -12.03 -5.84 -17.46
N LYS A 67 -11.42 -5.43 -18.58
CA LYS A 67 -10.22 -4.57 -18.57
C LYS A 67 -10.57 -3.14 -18.14
N MET A 68 -9.89 -2.62 -17.12
CA MET A 68 -10.10 -1.28 -16.59
C MET A 68 -9.59 -0.17 -17.54
N THR A 69 -8.75 -0.53 -18.52
CA THR A 69 -8.15 0.40 -19.48
C THR A 69 -8.41 -0.07 -20.92
N ALA A 70 -8.54 0.89 -21.84
CA ALA A 70 -8.71 0.60 -23.27
C ALA A 70 -7.43 0.05 -23.93
N HIS A 71 -6.27 0.38 -23.36
CA HIS A 71 -4.95 0.00 -23.85
C HIS A 71 -4.05 -0.41 -22.68
N ASP A 72 -2.98 -1.15 -22.98
CA ASP A 72 -1.99 -1.51 -21.98
C ASP A 72 -1.19 -0.27 -21.55
N LEU A 73 -0.84 -0.19 -20.26
CA LEU A 73 -0.18 0.96 -19.64
C LEU A 73 1.24 0.60 -19.17
N ASP A 74 2.20 1.49 -19.42
CA ASP A 74 3.55 1.40 -18.84
C ASP A 74 3.59 1.77 -17.35
N VAL A 75 2.57 2.50 -16.87
CA VAL A 75 2.41 2.92 -15.48
C VAL A 75 1.03 2.49 -15.04
N VAL A 76 0.96 1.44 -14.24
CA VAL A 76 -0.29 0.81 -13.79
C VAL A 76 -0.84 1.43 -12.51
N GLY A 77 -0.03 2.25 -11.83
CA GLY A 77 -0.46 2.96 -10.63
C GLY A 77 0.58 3.95 -10.11
N PHE A 78 0.27 4.52 -8.95
CA PHE A 78 1.15 5.43 -8.22
C PHE A 78 1.28 4.96 -6.77
N ASP A 79 2.50 4.99 -6.25
CA ASP A 79 2.77 4.83 -4.83
C ASP A 79 2.80 6.21 -4.16
N LEU A 80 2.07 6.34 -3.06
CA LEU A 80 1.96 7.56 -2.25
C LEU A 80 2.52 7.27 -0.86
N THR A 81 3.81 7.55 -0.66
CA THR A 81 4.46 7.31 0.63
C THR A 81 4.27 8.51 1.55
N LEU A 82 3.67 8.27 2.71
CA LEU A 82 3.45 9.27 3.75
C LEU A 82 4.49 9.09 4.86
N SER A 83 5.48 9.98 4.91
CA SER A 83 6.50 9.97 5.97
C SER A 83 6.16 11.02 7.03
N PRO A 84 5.91 10.65 8.30
CA PRO A 84 5.73 11.62 9.38
C PRO A 84 7.04 12.38 9.66
N SER A 85 6.99 13.41 10.51
CA SER A 85 8.22 14.08 10.94
C SER A 85 9.08 13.13 11.78
N LYS A 86 10.42 13.32 11.75
CA LYS A 86 11.35 12.44 12.48
C LYS A 86 11.01 12.30 13.97
N SER A 87 10.57 13.39 14.62
CA SER A 87 10.17 13.35 16.03
C SER A 87 8.97 12.44 16.28
N VAL A 88 7.96 12.47 15.39
CA VAL A 88 6.79 11.58 15.46
C VAL A 88 7.18 10.13 15.21
N SER A 89 8.07 9.88 14.24
CA SER A 89 8.61 8.52 14.02
C SER A 89 9.30 7.95 15.24
N LEU A 90 10.11 8.75 15.95
CA LEU A 90 10.83 8.31 17.14
C LEU A 90 9.89 7.99 18.31
N ILE A 91 8.86 8.83 18.55
CA ILE A 91 7.85 8.57 19.58
C ILE A 91 7.10 7.27 19.27
N TRP A 92 6.73 7.04 18.00
CA TRP A 92 6.02 5.82 17.62
C TRP A 92 6.89 4.57 17.75
N ALA A 93 8.17 4.66 17.38
CA ALA A 93 9.09 3.52 17.39
C ALA A 93 9.54 3.11 18.81
N LEU A 94 9.65 4.07 19.74
CA LEU A 94 10.22 3.86 21.07
C LEU A 94 9.23 4.08 22.21
N GLY A 95 8.08 4.68 21.93
CA GLY A 95 7.05 4.97 22.92
C GLY A 95 6.35 3.71 23.39
N SER A 96 5.96 3.71 24.66
CA SER A 96 5.14 2.67 25.27
C SER A 96 3.66 3.10 25.33
N ASP A 97 2.74 2.17 25.57
CA ASP A 97 1.32 2.48 25.78
C ASP A 97 1.08 3.49 26.93
N ASN A 98 2.02 3.60 27.87
CA ASN A 98 1.96 4.59 28.95
C ASN A 98 2.29 6.02 28.49
N ASP A 99 2.97 6.17 27.35
CA ASP A 99 3.39 7.46 26.79
C ASP A 99 2.33 8.06 25.84
N ALA A 100 1.28 7.30 25.50
CA ALA A 100 0.24 7.66 24.53
C ALA A 100 -0.92 8.51 25.09
N ARG A 101 -0.76 9.14 26.27
CA ARG A 101 -1.80 9.94 26.95
C ARG A 101 -1.77 11.43 26.61
#